data_AF-A0A7J4R7G9-F1
#
_entry.id   AF-A0A7J4R7G9-F1
#
_cell.length_a   1.000
_cell.length_b   1.000
_cell.length_c   1.000
_cell.angle_alpha   90.00
_cell.angle_beta   90.00
_cell.angle_gamma   90.00
#
_symmetry.space_group_name_H-M   'P 1'
#
loop_
_entity.id
_entity.type
_entity.pdbx_description
1 polymer ?
#
loop_
_entity_poly.entity_id
_entity_poly.type
_entity_poly.pdbx_seq_one_letter_code
_entity_poly.pdbx_strand_id
1 'polypeptide(L)'
;MDFVGSYLVVGGSSDIGLILCERLIEDGDSVTVIGRDSSRMSQIKELGAKVFIGDATDEQFVSEVVTSFSSEGDGKIDGVAHLVGSLLIRPPHALSSEAFNEVINTNLTSAFVVLSKACKYMLRNGGGRIVFTSSVAASVGLVNHEAISAAKGGIESMARSAAATYSKRGIRVNVVAPGLTDTRMAQPITKSETSKEAA
;
A
#
# COMPACT_ATOMS: atom_id res chain seq x y z
N MET A 1 -8.65 -24.61 -8.71
CA MET A 1 -9.79 -23.77 -8.29
C MET A 1 -9.73 -22.56 -9.19
N ASP A 2 -10.82 -22.25 -9.89
CA ASP A 2 -10.89 -21.05 -10.71
C ASP A 2 -11.28 -19.89 -9.77
N PHE A 3 -10.31 -19.01 -9.50
CA PHE A 3 -10.54 -17.81 -8.68
C PHE A 3 -11.26 -16.74 -9.50
N VAL A 4 -12.03 -15.87 -8.84
CA VAL A 4 -12.74 -14.77 -9.49
C VAL A 4 -11.74 -13.71 -10.01
N GLY A 5 -10.69 -13.43 -9.24
CA GLY A 5 -9.54 -12.62 -9.66
C GLY A 5 -8.30 -12.87 -8.78
N SER A 6 -7.16 -12.30 -9.18
CA SER A 6 -5.87 -12.41 -8.51
C SER A 6 -5.34 -11.05 -8.05
N TYR A 7 -5.04 -10.90 -6.75
CA TYR A 7 -4.71 -9.61 -6.15
C TYR A 7 -3.41 -9.65 -5.35
N LEU A 8 -2.66 -8.56 -5.44
CA LEU A 8 -1.48 -8.29 -4.61
C LEU A 8 -1.82 -7.22 -3.57
N VAL A 9 -1.71 -7.56 -2.28
CA VAL A 9 -1.85 -6.61 -1.17
C VAL A 9 -0.48 -6.36 -0.54
N VAL A 10 -0.01 -5.12 -0.56
CA VAL A 10 1.28 -4.70 0.02
C VAL A 10 1.02 -3.95 1.31
N GLY A 11 1.59 -4.42 2.42
CA GLY A 11 1.24 -3.92 3.76
C GLY A 11 0.01 -4.62 4.34
N GLY A 12 -0.21 -5.89 3.99
CA GLY A 12 -1.39 -6.64 4.43
C GLY A 12 -1.47 -6.87 5.93
N SER A 13 -0.36 -6.82 6.68
CA SER A 13 -0.34 -6.92 8.14
C SER A 13 -0.92 -5.70 8.89
N SER A 14 -1.38 -4.68 8.17
CA SER A 14 -2.14 -3.53 8.69
C SER A 14 -3.60 -3.90 8.97
N ASP A 15 -4.31 -3.09 9.75
CA ASP A 15 -5.75 -3.33 10.03
C ASP A 15 -6.61 -3.27 8.76
N ILE A 16 -6.37 -2.27 7.92
CA ILE A 16 -7.04 -2.13 6.62
C ILE A 16 -6.67 -3.30 5.69
N GLY A 17 -5.40 -3.69 5.70
CA GLY A 17 -4.90 -4.79 4.88
C GLY A 17 -5.51 -6.14 5.25
N LEU A 18 -5.65 -6.42 6.54
CA LEU A 18 -6.29 -7.64 7.04
C LEU A 18 -7.75 -7.72 6.58
N ILE A 19 -8.53 -6.66 6.81
CA ILE A 19 -9.94 -6.60 6.40
C ILE A 19 -10.09 -6.72 4.88
N LEU A 20 -9.18 -6.10 4.10
CA LEU A 20 -9.20 -6.23 2.65
C LEU A 20 -8.91 -7.66 2.20
N CYS A 21 -7.92 -8.33 2.81
CA CYS A 21 -7.59 -9.71 2.49
C CYS A 21 -8.75 -10.65 2.83
N GLU A 22 -9.35 -10.50 4.01
CA GLU A 22 -10.54 -11.26 4.44
C GLU A 22 -11.65 -11.16 3.40
N ARG A 23 -12.03 -9.94 3.01
CA ARG A 23 -13.10 -9.74 2.02
C ARG A 23 -12.81 -10.33 0.65
N LEU A 24 -11.61 -10.11 0.12
CA LEU A 24 -11.23 -10.66 -1.20
C LEU A 24 -11.29 -12.19 -1.18
N ILE A 25 -10.80 -12.82 -0.11
CA ILE A 25 -10.84 -14.27 0.05
C ILE A 25 -12.29 -14.78 0.16
N GLU A 26 -13.13 -14.10 0.95
CA GLU A 26 -14.56 -14.41 1.08
C GLU A 26 -15.30 -14.31 -0.27
N ASP A 27 -14.90 -13.37 -1.12
CA ASP A 27 -15.42 -13.18 -2.48
C ASP A 27 -14.90 -14.24 -3.48
N GLY A 28 -13.99 -15.13 -3.06
CA GLY A 28 -13.43 -16.21 -3.88
C GLY A 28 -12.22 -15.78 -4.73
N ASP A 29 -11.55 -14.69 -4.36
CA ASP A 29 -10.35 -14.21 -5.04
C ASP A 29 -9.07 -14.89 -4.52
N SER A 30 -8.05 -14.99 -5.38
CA SER A 30 -6.69 -15.33 -4.99
C SER A 30 -5.98 -14.10 -4.44
N VAL A 31 -5.45 -14.20 -3.22
CA VAL A 31 -4.77 -13.09 -2.55
C VAL A 31 -3.32 -13.46 -2.25
N THR A 32 -2.40 -12.69 -2.82
CA THR A 32 -0.99 -12.67 -2.46
C THR A 32 -0.67 -11.43 -1.64
N VAL A 33 0.10 -11.58 -0.57
CA VAL A 33 0.35 -10.51 0.41
C VAL A 33 1.84 -10.34 0.67
N ILE A 34 2.29 -9.09 0.65
CA ILE A 34 3.62 -8.67 1.12
C ILE A 34 3.48 -8.02 2.50
N GLY A 35 4.29 -8.46 3.46
CA GLY A 35 4.39 -7.86 4.79
C GLY A 35 5.73 -8.15 5.45
N ARG A 36 6.09 -7.36 6.48
CA ARG A 36 7.36 -7.53 7.22
C ARG A 36 7.22 -8.36 8.50
N ASP A 37 6.06 -8.27 9.15
CA ASP A 37 5.81 -8.90 10.44
C ASP A 37 5.22 -10.29 10.25
N SER A 38 6.05 -11.33 10.34
CA SER A 38 5.64 -12.72 10.17
C SER A 38 4.56 -13.17 11.16
N SER A 39 4.54 -12.61 12.38
CA SER A 39 3.55 -12.96 13.40
C SER A 39 2.15 -12.47 13.04
N ARG A 40 2.04 -11.28 12.44
CA ARG A 40 0.75 -10.74 11.97
C ARG A 40 0.30 -11.35 10.66
N MET A 41 1.22 -11.90 9.89
CA MET A 41 0.92 -12.57 8.63
C MET A 41 0.39 -13.99 8.81
N SER A 42 0.47 -14.58 10.02
CA SER A 42 -0.07 -15.93 10.26
C SER A 42 -1.58 -15.98 10.07
N GLN A 43 -2.32 -15.00 10.59
CA GLN A 43 -3.77 -14.91 10.43
C GLN A 43 -4.17 -14.83 8.95
N ILE A 44 -3.47 -14.00 8.17
CA ILE A 44 -3.73 -13.84 6.73
C ILE A 44 -3.43 -15.13 5.96
N LYS A 45 -2.39 -15.86 6.38
CA LYS A 45 -2.05 -17.17 5.81
C LYS A 45 -3.11 -18.22 6.16
N GLU A 46 -3.64 -18.22 7.38
CA GLU A 46 -4.71 -19.13 7.82
C GLU A 46 -6.02 -18.90 7.06
N LEU A 47 -6.28 -17.67 6.63
CA LEU A 47 -7.39 -17.34 5.73
C LEU A 47 -7.19 -17.89 4.30
N GLY A 48 -5.99 -18.36 3.95
CA GLY A 48 -5.70 -18.95 2.64
C GLY A 48 -4.91 -18.05 1.69
N ALA A 49 -4.46 -16.87 2.15
CA ALA A 49 -3.60 -16.02 1.33
C ALA A 49 -2.19 -16.60 1.16
N LYS A 50 -1.57 -16.32 0.02
CA LYS A 50 -0.14 -16.56 -0.20
C LYS A 50 0.65 -15.42 0.41
N VAL A 51 1.58 -15.73 1.30
CA VAL A 51 2.33 -14.72 2.08
C VAL A 51 3.80 -14.69 1.69
N PHE A 52 4.30 -13.50 1.39
CA PHE A 52 5.72 -13.20 1.22
C PHE A 52 6.20 -12.24 2.30
N ILE A 53 7.21 -12.68 3.06
CA ILE A 53 7.82 -11.85 4.11
C ILE A 53 9.00 -11.08 3.52
N GLY A 54 8.92 -9.75 3.52
CA GLY A 54 9.96 -8.88 2.98
C GLY A 54 9.57 -7.41 2.97
N ASP A 55 10.49 -6.56 2.50
CA ASP A 55 10.29 -5.11 2.42
C ASP A 55 9.88 -4.70 1.00
N ALA A 56 8.85 -3.87 0.90
CA ALA A 56 8.35 -3.34 -0.37
C ALA A 56 9.29 -2.29 -0.99
N THR A 57 10.32 -1.84 -0.27
CA THR A 57 11.39 -1.01 -0.85
C THR A 57 12.46 -1.84 -1.59
N ASP A 58 12.50 -3.16 -1.40
CA ASP A 58 13.41 -4.05 -2.11
C ASP A 58 12.85 -4.37 -3.51
N GLU A 59 13.47 -3.77 -4.52
CA GLU A 59 13.07 -3.95 -5.91
C GLU A 59 13.16 -5.39 -6.41
N GLN A 60 14.17 -6.14 -5.96
CA GLN A 60 14.38 -7.51 -6.40
C GLN A 60 13.30 -8.39 -5.77
N PHE A 61 13.08 -8.26 -4.47
CA PHE A 61 12.02 -8.97 -3.76
C PHE A 61 10.65 -8.71 -4.38
N VAL A 62 10.27 -7.45 -4.61
CA VAL A 62 8.97 -7.11 -5.22
C VAL A 62 8.86 -7.69 -6.64
N SER A 63 9.96 -7.69 -7.41
CA SER A 63 9.99 -8.30 -8.74
C SER A 63 9.77 -9.81 -8.70
N GLU A 64 10.34 -10.51 -7.73
CA GLU A 64 10.15 -11.95 -7.52
C GLU A 64 8.70 -12.27 -7.14
N VAL A 65 8.11 -11.52 -6.21
CA VAL A 65 6.70 -11.69 -5.82
C VAL A 65 5.77 -11.48 -7.01
N VAL A 66 5.94 -10.38 -7.76
CA VAL A 66 5.12 -10.07 -8.95
C VAL A 66 5.27 -11.17 -10.02
N THR A 67 6.48 -11.69 -10.23
CA THR A 67 6.71 -12.76 -11.20
C THR A 67 6.05 -14.07 -10.79
N SER A 68 5.89 -14.33 -9.49
CA SER A 68 5.28 -15.56 -9.00
C SER A 68 3.82 -15.77 -9.47
N PHE A 69 3.12 -14.68 -9.83
CA PHE A 69 1.78 -14.76 -10.40
C PHE A 69 1.75 -15.52 -11.73
N SER A 70 2.85 -15.63 -12.48
CA SER A 70 2.86 -16.36 -13.75
C SER A 70 2.61 -17.87 -13.58
N SER A 71 2.75 -18.39 -12.36
CA SER A 71 2.46 -19.78 -12.02
C SER A 71 1.08 -19.99 -11.40
N GLU A 72 0.24 -18.95 -11.34
CA GLU A 72 -1.05 -18.96 -10.63
C GLU A 72 -2.19 -18.58 -11.57
N GLY A 73 -3.34 -19.26 -11.42
CA GLY A 73 -4.57 -18.92 -12.14
C GLY A 73 -4.35 -18.73 -13.65
N ASP A 74 -4.74 -17.56 -14.17
CA ASP A 74 -4.55 -17.15 -15.57
C ASP A 74 -3.25 -16.37 -15.79
N GLY A 75 -2.36 -16.32 -14.81
CA GLY A 75 -1.09 -15.62 -14.85
C GLY A 75 -1.20 -14.12 -14.65
N LYS A 76 -2.35 -13.57 -14.25
CA LYS A 76 -2.55 -12.11 -14.16
C LYS A 76 -2.49 -11.57 -12.73
N ILE A 77 -2.34 -10.25 -12.66
CA ILE A 77 -2.61 -9.45 -11.45
C ILE A 77 -3.77 -8.54 -11.81
N ASP A 78 -4.98 -8.89 -11.38
CA ASP A 78 -6.18 -8.08 -11.63
C ASP A 78 -6.14 -6.80 -10.80
N GLY A 79 -5.58 -6.87 -9.59
CA GLY A 79 -5.47 -5.72 -8.72
C GLY A 79 -4.26 -5.69 -7.79
N VAL A 80 -3.83 -4.47 -7.48
CA VAL A 80 -2.82 -4.19 -6.46
C VAL A 80 -3.37 -3.17 -5.48
N ALA A 81 -3.26 -3.46 -4.19
CA ALA A 81 -3.52 -2.51 -3.11
C ALA A 81 -2.22 -2.26 -2.35
N HIS A 82 -1.73 -1.02 -2.39
CA HIS A 82 -0.59 -0.59 -1.58
C HIS A 82 -1.09 0.18 -0.36
N LEU A 83 -0.95 -0.47 0.79
CA LEU A 83 -1.46 -0.04 2.09
C LEU A 83 -0.31 0.26 3.07
N VAL A 84 0.92 0.43 2.57
CA VAL A 84 2.06 0.77 3.42
C VAL A 84 1.90 2.21 3.93
N GLY A 85 2.06 2.35 5.24
CA GLY A 85 1.97 3.61 5.96
C GLY A 85 2.94 3.64 7.14
N SER A 86 3.35 4.84 7.51
CA SER A 86 4.01 5.11 8.78
C SER A 86 3.36 6.32 9.44
N LEU A 87 3.64 6.52 10.72
CA LEU A 87 3.22 7.69 11.47
C LEU A 87 4.46 8.41 12.01
N LEU A 88 4.67 9.65 11.59
CA LEU A 88 5.68 10.53 12.17
C LEU A 88 5.12 11.95 12.26
N ILE A 89 4.92 12.43 13.48
CA ILE A 89 4.44 13.78 13.79
C ILE A 89 5.58 14.53 14.46
N ARG A 90 6.24 15.41 13.72
CA ARG A 90 7.40 16.17 14.19
C ARG A 90 7.65 17.39 13.30
N PRO A 91 7.83 18.60 13.87
CA PRO A 91 8.10 19.79 13.06
C PRO A 91 9.47 19.68 12.36
N PRO A 92 9.66 20.35 11.21
CA PRO A 92 10.87 20.20 10.39
C PRO A 92 12.16 20.59 11.12
N HIS A 93 12.15 21.64 11.95
CA HIS A 93 13.33 22.10 12.68
C HIS A 93 13.80 21.11 13.78
N ALA A 94 12.96 20.13 14.15
CA ALA A 94 13.30 19.11 15.13
C ALA A 94 13.52 17.73 14.50
N LEU A 95 13.27 17.57 13.19
CA LEU A 95 13.33 16.31 12.46
C LEU A 95 14.67 16.20 11.72
N SER A 96 15.36 15.07 11.85
CA SER A 96 16.59 14.85 11.09
C SER A 96 16.30 14.51 9.63
N SER A 97 17.26 14.76 8.74
CA SER A 97 17.21 14.37 7.34
C SER A 97 16.99 12.87 7.16
N GLU A 98 17.62 12.06 8.01
CA GLU A 98 17.55 10.59 7.95
C GLU A 98 16.13 10.11 8.26
N ALA A 99 15.51 10.65 9.32
CA ALA A 99 14.14 10.32 9.69
C ALA A 99 13.12 10.80 8.65
N PHE A 100 13.34 11.96 8.04
CA PHE A 100 12.55 12.41 6.89
C PHE A 100 12.68 11.43 5.72
N ASN A 101 13.90 11.05 5.35
CA ASN A 101 14.17 10.12 4.27
C ASN A 101 13.58 8.72 4.53
N GLU A 102 13.56 8.27 5.79
CA GLU A 102 12.91 7.01 6.17
C GLU A 102 11.40 7.05 5.92
N VAL A 103 10.74 8.18 6.21
CA VAL A 103 9.31 8.38 5.90
C VAL A 103 9.06 8.35 4.40
N ILE A 104 9.89 9.07 3.62
CA ILE A 104 9.81 9.05 2.15
C ILE A 104 10.02 7.63 1.62
N ASN A 105 11.05 6.93 2.12
CA ASN A 105 11.40 5.59 1.65
C ASN A 105 10.27 4.59 1.95
N THR A 106 9.78 4.56 3.18
CA THR A 106 8.72 3.65 3.62
C THR A 106 7.44 3.85 2.83
N ASN A 107 7.04 5.10 2.56
CA ASN A 107 5.74 5.40 1.97
C ASN A 107 5.82 5.55 0.45
N LEU A 108 6.62 6.52 -0.03
CA LEU A 108 6.65 6.92 -1.42
C LEU A 108 7.54 6.01 -2.26
N THR A 109 8.76 5.69 -1.78
CA THR A 109 9.66 4.81 -2.54
C THR A 109 9.07 3.41 -2.66
N SER A 110 8.53 2.83 -1.58
CA SER A 110 7.85 1.54 -1.67
C SER A 110 6.66 1.54 -2.64
N ALA A 111 5.87 2.62 -2.66
CA ALA A 111 4.76 2.79 -3.61
C ALA A 111 5.27 2.85 -5.06
N PHE A 112 6.36 3.57 -5.32
CA PHE A 112 6.99 3.65 -6.62
C PHE A 112 7.54 2.29 -7.09
N VAL A 113 8.22 1.54 -6.22
CA VAL A 113 8.74 0.20 -6.54
C VAL A 113 7.59 -0.71 -6.96
N VAL A 114 6.52 -0.76 -6.16
CA VAL A 114 5.34 -1.57 -6.47
C VAL A 114 4.67 -1.12 -7.77
N LEU A 115 4.48 0.19 -7.99
CA LEU A 115 3.95 0.72 -9.24
C LEU A 115 4.76 0.23 -10.45
N SER A 116 6.08 0.39 -10.37
CA SER A 116 7.01 0.07 -11.45
C SER A 116 6.97 -1.41 -11.81
N LYS A 117 7.11 -2.31 -10.82
CA LYS A 117 7.13 -3.75 -11.06
C LYS A 117 5.76 -4.28 -11.48
N ALA A 118 4.68 -3.85 -10.82
CA ALA A 118 3.32 -4.27 -11.16
C ALA A 118 2.91 -3.81 -12.56
N CYS A 119 3.13 -2.54 -12.91
CA CYS A 119 2.80 -2.05 -14.26
C CYS A 119 3.59 -2.78 -15.34
N LYS A 120 4.89 -3.05 -15.14
CA LYS A 120 5.70 -3.83 -16.09
C LYS A 120 5.10 -5.21 -16.34
N TYR A 121 4.59 -5.85 -15.30
CA TYR A 121 3.92 -7.15 -15.41
C TYR A 121 2.55 -7.04 -16.09
N MET A 122 1.68 -6.14 -15.62
CA MET A 122 0.34 -5.92 -16.16
C MET A 122 0.35 -5.57 -17.65
N LEU A 123 1.33 -4.78 -18.13
CA LEU A 123 1.48 -4.43 -19.54
C LEU A 123 1.65 -5.64 -20.47
N ARG A 124 2.17 -6.76 -19.95
CA ARG A 124 2.36 -8.02 -20.69
C ARG A 124 1.18 -8.98 -20.53
N ASN A 125 0.33 -8.74 -19.53
CA ASN A 125 -0.67 -9.70 -19.06
C ASN A 125 -2.11 -9.15 -19.11
N GLY A 126 -2.37 -8.13 -19.94
CA GLY A 126 -3.74 -7.68 -20.25
C GLY A 126 -4.26 -6.50 -19.43
N GLY A 127 -3.41 -5.81 -18.66
CA GLY A 127 -3.78 -4.63 -17.86
C GLY A 127 -4.02 -4.95 -16.39
N GLY A 128 -4.72 -4.07 -15.68
CA GLY A 128 -5.01 -4.25 -14.25
C GLY A 128 -5.44 -2.97 -13.53
N ARG A 129 -5.63 -3.05 -12.20
CA ARG A 129 -5.93 -1.88 -11.35
C ARG A 129 -4.96 -1.76 -10.19
N ILE A 130 -4.55 -0.54 -9.87
CA ILE A 130 -3.67 -0.23 -8.74
C ILE A 130 -4.34 0.84 -7.89
N VAL A 131 -4.40 0.60 -6.58
CA VAL A 131 -4.88 1.55 -5.59
C VAL A 131 -3.78 1.77 -4.55
N PHE A 132 -3.40 3.03 -4.36
CA PHE A 132 -2.49 3.45 -3.29
C PHE A 132 -3.24 4.08 -2.12
N THR A 133 -2.59 4.13 -0.97
CA THR A 133 -3.09 4.80 0.23
C THR A 133 -2.30 6.08 0.51
N SER A 134 -2.99 7.21 0.44
CA SER A 134 -2.55 8.55 0.88
C SER A 134 -3.01 8.81 2.34
N SER A 135 -3.25 10.05 2.70
CA SER A 135 -3.85 10.53 3.94
C SER A 135 -4.42 11.94 3.68
N VAL A 136 -5.47 12.33 4.41
CA VAL A 136 -5.95 13.73 4.40
C VAL A 136 -4.85 14.74 4.75
N ALA A 137 -3.83 14.31 5.51
CA ALA A 137 -2.65 15.14 5.82
C ALA A 137 -1.95 15.68 4.56
N ALA A 138 -2.01 14.95 3.44
CA ALA A 138 -1.41 15.35 2.17
C ALA A 138 -1.98 16.63 1.56
N SER A 139 -3.22 17.01 1.92
CA SER A 139 -3.93 18.13 1.28
C SER A 139 -4.44 19.18 2.26
N VAL A 140 -4.61 18.86 3.54
CA VAL A 140 -5.23 19.75 4.54
C VAL A 140 -4.22 20.70 5.20
N GLY A 141 -2.93 20.31 5.29
CA GLY A 141 -1.91 21.11 5.97
C GLY A 141 -1.98 21.00 7.49
N LEU A 142 -1.69 19.81 8.03
CA LEU A 142 -1.72 19.54 9.46
C LEU A 142 -0.39 19.89 10.15
N VAL A 143 -0.48 20.42 11.37
CA VAL A 143 0.68 20.82 12.18
C VAL A 143 1.61 19.61 12.39
N ASN A 144 2.92 19.79 12.16
CA ASN A 144 3.96 18.77 12.36
C ASN A 144 3.85 17.51 11.47
N HIS A 145 3.06 17.53 10.39
CA HIS A 145 2.87 16.40 9.47
C HIS A 145 3.69 16.51 8.18
N GLU A 146 4.68 17.39 8.09
CA GLU A 146 5.35 17.77 6.84
C GLU A 146 5.97 16.56 6.12
N ALA A 147 6.61 15.64 6.84
CA ALA A 147 7.22 14.44 6.26
C ALA A 147 6.18 13.49 5.65
N ILE A 148 5.09 13.20 6.39
CA ILE A 148 4.00 12.35 5.91
C ILE A 148 3.25 13.03 4.77
N SER A 149 3.00 14.33 4.87
CA SER A 149 2.33 15.12 3.83
C SER A 149 3.12 15.12 2.53
N ALA A 150 4.45 15.29 2.61
CA ALA A 150 5.33 15.18 1.45
C ALA A 150 5.28 13.79 0.81
N ALA A 151 5.36 12.72 1.61
CA ALA A 151 5.31 11.36 1.10
C ALA A 151 3.95 11.02 0.45
N LYS A 152 2.85 11.31 1.14
CA LYS A 152 1.49 10.96 0.70
C LYS A 152 1.01 11.88 -0.43
N GLY A 153 1.35 13.16 -0.41
CA GLY A 153 1.15 14.07 -1.54
C GLY A 153 1.96 13.67 -2.77
N GLY A 154 3.18 13.15 -2.57
CA GLY A 154 3.99 12.53 -3.62
C GLY A 154 3.27 11.34 -4.27
N ILE A 155 2.64 10.48 -3.49
CA ILE A 155 1.85 9.34 -3.99
C ILE A 155 0.67 9.83 -4.83
N GLU A 156 -0.06 10.84 -4.37
CA GLU A 156 -1.19 11.41 -5.12
C GLU A 156 -0.76 11.98 -6.47
N SER A 157 0.35 12.72 -6.49
CA SER A 157 0.92 13.27 -7.73
C SER A 157 1.40 12.17 -8.67
N MET A 158 2.13 11.19 -8.14
CA MET A 158 2.61 10.03 -8.89
C MET A 158 1.47 9.24 -9.52
N ALA A 159 0.39 8.99 -8.77
CA ALA A 159 -0.75 8.24 -9.26
C ALA A 159 -1.48 8.94 -10.40
N ARG A 160 -1.65 10.27 -10.35
CA ARG A 160 -2.24 11.05 -11.46
C ARG A 160 -1.41 10.91 -12.74
N SER A 161 -0.09 11.06 -12.64
CA SER A 161 0.82 10.90 -13.77
C SER A 161 0.79 9.47 -14.31
N ALA A 162 0.85 8.46 -13.45
CA ALA A 162 0.80 7.05 -13.84
C ALA A 162 -0.53 6.67 -14.51
N ALA A 163 -1.66 7.16 -13.99
CA ALA A 163 -2.96 6.95 -14.61
C ALA A 163 -2.98 7.51 -16.05
N ALA A 164 -2.45 8.72 -16.26
CA ALA A 164 -2.32 9.29 -17.60
C ALA A 164 -1.43 8.42 -18.50
N THR A 165 -0.25 8.00 -18.01
CA THR A 165 0.71 7.16 -18.73
C THR A 165 0.11 5.83 -19.19
N TYR A 166 -0.63 5.13 -18.32
CA TYR A 166 -1.05 3.75 -18.59
C TYR A 166 -2.53 3.58 -19.00
N SER A 167 -3.34 4.65 -18.98
CA SER A 167 -4.78 4.61 -19.31
C SER A 167 -5.10 3.87 -20.62
N LYS A 168 -4.39 4.21 -21.72
CA LYS A 168 -4.58 3.58 -23.04
C LYS A 168 -4.07 2.14 -23.12
N ARG A 169 -3.43 1.65 -22.06
CA ARG A 169 -2.85 0.30 -21.96
C ARG A 169 -3.60 -0.58 -20.97
N GLY A 170 -4.83 -0.20 -20.59
CA GLY A 170 -5.70 -1.01 -19.76
C GLY A 170 -5.33 -1.06 -18.27
N ILE A 171 -4.47 -0.13 -17.80
CA ILE A 171 -4.11 -0.05 -16.39
C ILE A 171 -4.71 1.21 -15.78
N ARG A 172 -5.45 1.05 -14.68
CA ARG A 172 -6.02 2.15 -13.89
C ARG A 172 -5.23 2.33 -12.61
N VAL A 173 -4.93 3.58 -12.25
CA VAL A 173 -4.21 3.92 -11.01
C VAL A 173 -5.03 4.95 -10.24
N ASN A 174 -5.34 4.65 -8.98
CA ASN A 174 -6.12 5.52 -8.10
C ASN A 174 -5.49 5.59 -6.71
N VAL A 175 -5.97 6.54 -5.91
CA VAL A 175 -5.52 6.74 -4.53
C VAL A 175 -6.73 6.94 -3.63
N VAL A 176 -6.68 6.33 -2.44
CA VAL A 176 -7.62 6.62 -1.35
C VAL A 176 -6.85 7.42 -0.29
N ALA A 177 -7.44 8.49 0.22
CA ALA A 177 -6.86 9.31 1.27
C ALA A 177 -7.72 9.21 2.54
N PRO A 178 -7.46 8.24 3.43
CA PRO A 178 -8.22 8.10 4.66
C PRO A 178 -8.00 9.30 5.59
N GLY A 179 -9.07 9.68 6.30
CA GLY A 179 -9.00 10.51 7.49
C GLY A 179 -8.58 9.70 8.71
N LEU A 180 -8.82 10.24 9.90
CA LEU A 180 -8.62 9.49 11.15
C LEU A 180 -9.46 8.21 11.12
N THR A 181 -8.76 7.07 11.08
CA THR A 181 -9.35 5.75 10.97
C THR A 181 -8.94 4.94 12.18
N ASP A 182 -9.89 4.25 12.81
CA ASP A 182 -9.61 3.45 14.01
C ASP A 182 -8.72 2.26 13.64
N THR A 183 -7.43 2.43 13.90
CA THR A 183 -6.36 1.48 13.58
C THR A 183 -5.31 1.54 14.68
N ARG A 184 -4.55 0.46 14.83
CA ARG A 184 -3.37 0.38 15.71
C ARG A 184 -2.36 1.50 15.41
N MET A 185 -2.24 1.89 14.14
CA MET A 185 -1.36 2.99 13.73
C MET A 185 -1.84 4.35 14.25
N ALA A 186 -3.16 4.59 14.29
CA ALA A 186 -3.76 5.82 14.76
C ALA A 186 -3.87 5.92 16.30
N GLN A 187 -3.69 4.82 17.03
CA GLN A 187 -3.80 4.80 18.49
C GLN A 187 -3.02 5.90 19.23
N PRO A 188 -1.78 6.27 18.85
CA PRO A 188 -1.09 7.38 19.51
C PRO A 188 -1.83 8.73 19.42
N ILE A 189 -2.63 8.92 18.37
CA ILE A 189 -3.43 10.13 18.12
C ILE A 189 -4.80 10.02 18.81
N THR A 190 -5.41 8.83 18.84
CA THR A 190 -6.76 8.64 19.39
C THR A 190 -6.82 8.35 20.90
N LYS A 191 -5.65 8.32 21.57
CA LYS A 191 -5.52 7.96 23.00
C LYS A 191 -6.14 8.94 23.99
N SER A 192 -6.47 10.17 23.58
CA SER A 192 -7.20 11.13 24.44
C SER A 192 -8.31 11.84 23.65
N GLU A 193 -9.41 12.18 24.30
CA GLU A 193 -10.53 12.93 23.68
C GLU A 193 -10.05 14.27 23.10
N THR A 194 -9.14 14.95 23.80
CA THR A 194 -8.50 16.19 23.32
C THR A 194 -7.65 15.98 22.07
N SER A 195 -7.04 14.79 21.92
CA SER A 195 -6.28 14.42 20.72
C SER A 195 -7.17 13.95 19.57
N LYS A 196 -8.41 13.50 19.85
CA LYS A 196 -9.42 13.20 18.82
C LYS A 196 -10.09 14.47 18.27
N GLU A 197 -10.36 15.46 19.12
CA GLU A 197 -10.96 16.74 18.70
C GLU A 197 -10.00 17.60 17.85
N ALA A 198 -8.69 17.38 18.00
CA ALA A 198 -7.63 18.10 17.27
C ALA A 198 -7.16 17.40 15.97
N ALA A 199 -7.69 16.21 15.65
CA ALA A 199 -7.28 15.35 14.53
C ALA A 199 -8.37 15.28 13.46
#